data_AF-A0A1F8QWT2-F1
#
_entry.id   AF-A0A1F8QWT2-F1
#
_cell.length_a   1.000
_cell.length_b   1.000
_cell.length_c   1.000
_cell.angle_alpha   90.00
_cell.angle_beta   90.00
_cell.angle_gamma   90.00
#
_symmetry.space_group_name_H-M   'P 1'
#
loop_
_entity.id
_entity.type
_entity.pdbx_description
1 polymer ?
#
loop_
_entity_poly.entity_id
_entity_poly.type
_entity_poly.pdbx_seq_one_letter_code
_entity_poly.pdbx_strand_id
1 'polypeptide(L)'
;MTGSTANKGGKNMFKWVAVAAIGVLVVALVVAIVVLIGRNGELNELNTQLDAAEQQVATLQSQMSGLQSNVSSLQNQLTGAQNQVTSLQANVTSANGQISTLQKDAESKQSNIDAQAAQIKTMKYPRFFSSQVELSNWLQKDNTNTLYTSPNAIEKAVMAFTLQIRAARDGYILPVTLPFGGNLDLLTNRAIVGDVMYDVRAWDDFAQRGLNVSPAMPSYPITPESGQ
;
A
#
# COMPACT_ATOMS: atom_id res chain seq x y z
N MET A 1 -133.86 -27.57 -63.22
CA MET A 1 -132.51 -27.83 -63.73
C MET A 1 -131.57 -26.81 -63.12
N THR A 2 -130.74 -27.27 -62.20
CA THR A 2 -129.74 -26.52 -61.44
C THR A 2 -128.55 -26.17 -62.34
N GLY A 3 -128.21 -24.88 -62.44
CA GLY A 3 -127.08 -24.39 -63.23
C GLY A 3 -126.27 -23.39 -62.42
N SER A 4 -125.28 -23.89 -61.69
CA SER A 4 -124.28 -23.15 -60.91
C SER A 4 -123.47 -22.21 -61.81
N THR A 5 -123.53 -20.90 -61.57
CA THR A 5 -122.52 -19.94 -62.03
C THR A 5 -121.69 -19.47 -60.84
N ALA A 6 -120.81 -20.36 -60.36
CA ALA A 6 -119.81 -20.02 -59.37
C ALA A 6 -118.68 -19.15 -59.98
N ASN A 7 -118.63 -17.88 -59.55
CA ASN A 7 -117.46 -17.04 -59.27
C ASN A 7 -116.15 -17.32 -60.07
N LYS A 8 -115.80 -16.44 -61.03
CA LYS A 8 -114.50 -16.46 -61.74
C LYS A 8 -113.69 -15.15 -61.67
N GLY A 9 -114.31 -13.97 -61.58
CA GLY A 9 -113.60 -12.68 -61.58
C GLY A 9 -112.80 -12.39 -60.30
N GLY A 10 -113.41 -12.56 -59.13
CA GLY A 10 -112.74 -12.33 -57.83
C GLY A 10 -111.63 -13.35 -57.54
N LYS A 11 -111.87 -14.64 -57.83
CA LYS A 11 -110.86 -15.70 -57.63
C LYS A 11 -109.58 -15.50 -58.44
N ASN A 12 -109.66 -14.92 -59.64
CA ASN A 12 -108.47 -14.66 -60.47
C ASN A 12 -107.67 -13.46 -59.94
N MET A 13 -108.35 -12.41 -59.46
CA MET A 13 -107.69 -11.26 -58.83
C MET A 13 -107.01 -11.67 -57.50
N PHE A 14 -107.67 -12.47 -56.67
CA PHE A 14 -107.08 -13.03 -55.44
C PHE A 14 -105.86 -13.93 -55.72
N LYS A 15 -105.84 -14.67 -56.84
CA LYS A 15 -104.68 -15.47 -57.27
C LYS A 15 -103.48 -14.59 -57.64
N TRP A 16 -103.69 -13.52 -58.42
CA TRP A 16 -102.59 -12.61 -58.81
C TRP A 16 -102.04 -11.80 -57.64
N VAL A 17 -102.89 -11.39 -56.70
CA VAL A 17 -102.45 -10.74 -55.45
C VAL A 17 -101.64 -11.70 -54.57
N ALA A 18 -102.07 -12.96 -54.45
CA ALA A 18 -101.31 -13.98 -53.72
C ALA A 18 -99.92 -14.23 -54.34
N VAL A 19 -99.81 -14.28 -55.67
CA VAL A 19 -98.53 -14.43 -56.37
C VAL A 19 -97.60 -13.23 -56.12
N ALA A 20 -98.12 -12.00 -56.18
CA ALA A 20 -97.34 -10.80 -55.88
C ALA A 20 -96.87 -10.75 -54.42
N ALA A 21 -97.73 -11.13 -53.47
CA ALA A 21 -97.39 -11.22 -52.06
C ALA A 21 -96.29 -12.27 -51.78
N ILE A 22 -96.37 -13.44 -52.43
CA ILE A 22 -95.32 -14.47 -52.37
C ILE A 22 -94.01 -13.93 -52.96
N GLY A 23 -94.04 -13.24 -54.10
CA GLY A 23 -92.84 -12.63 -54.69
C GLY A 23 -92.15 -11.63 -53.76
N VAL A 24 -92.91 -10.75 -53.11
CA VAL A 24 -92.38 -9.80 -52.11
C VAL A 24 -91.77 -10.53 -50.90
N LEU A 25 -92.44 -11.56 -50.40
CA LEU A 25 -91.91 -12.38 -49.30
C LEU A 25 -90.61 -13.09 -49.67
N VAL A 26 -90.51 -13.65 -50.88
CA VAL A 26 -89.28 -14.28 -51.38
C VAL A 26 -88.15 -13.26 -51.48
N VAL A 27 -88.40 -12.07 -52.03
CA VAL A 27 -87.40 -11.00 -52.11
C VAL A 27 -86.94 -10.58 -50.71
N ALA A 28 -87.87 -10.37 -49.77
CA ALA A 28 -87.53 -10.04 -48.39
C ALA A 28 -86.68 -11.14 -47.72
N LEU A 29 -86.99 -12.42 -48.00
CA LEU A 29 -86.22 -13.56 -47.50
C LEU A 29 -84.81 -13.62 -48.10
N VAL A 30 -84.67 -13.38 -49.40
CA VAL A 30 -83.37 -13.31 -50.09
C VAL A 30 -82.53 -12.16 -49.52
N VAL A 31 -83.12 -10.98 -49.35
CA VAL A 31 -82.44 -9.82 -48.74
C VAL A 31 -81.99 -10.15 -47.32
N ALA A 32 -82.84 -10.79 -46.52
CA ALA A 32 -82.48 -11.22 -45.16
C ALA A 32 -81.31 -12.22 -45.16
N ILE A 33 -81.30 -13.19 -46.08
CA ILE A 33 -80.21 -14.16 -46.23
C ILE A 33 -78.91 -13.46 -46.62
N VAL A 34 -78.94 -12.55 -47.60
CA VAL A 34 -77.75 -11.80 -48.04
C VAL A 34 -77.17 -10.96 -46.89
N VAL A 35 -78.02 -10.27 -46.13
CA VAL A 35 -77.61 -9.52 -44.94
C VAL A 35 -77.01 -10.44 -43.88
N LEU A 36 -77.59 -11.61 -43.62
CA LEU A 36 -77.05 -12.59 -42.68
C LEU A 36 -75.68 -13.13 -43.12
N ILE A 37 -75.51 -13.41 -44.41
CA ILE A 37 -74.21 -13.86 -44.96
C ILE A 37 -73.14 -12.78 -44.76
N GLY A 38 -73.47 -11.51 -45.05
CA GLY A 38 -72.56 -10.38 -44.83
C GLY A 38 -72.11 -10.26 -43.37
N ARG A 39 -73.07 -10.33 -42.43
CA ARG A 39 -72.79 -10.27 -40.98
C ARG A 39 -71.96 -11.46 -40.49
N ASN A 40 -72.18 -12.65 -41.04
CA ASN A 40 -71.32 -13.81 -40.72
C ASN A 40 -69.88 -13.62 -41.22
N GLY A 41 -69.69 -12.95 -42.36
CA GLY A 41 -68.36 -12.58 -42.86
C GLY A 41 -67.64 -11.63 -41.92
N GLU A 42 -68.31 -10.55 -41.51
CA GLU A 42 -67.77 -9.57 -40.55
C GLU A 42 -67.43 -10.23 -39.20
N LEU A 43 -68.28 -11.12 -38.70
CA LEU A 43 -68.03 -11.87 -37.46
C LEU A 43 -66.79 -12.76 -37.57
N ASN A 44 -66.61 -13.48 -38.67
CA ASN A 44 -65.42 -14.32 -38.88
C ASN A 44 -64.13 -13.50 -38.94
N GLU A 45 -64.18 -12.34 -39.60
CA GLU A 45 -63.03 -11.44 -39.69
C GLU A 45 -62.68 -10.85 -38.32
N LEU A 46 -63.68 -10.41 -37.56
CA LEU A 46 -63.49 -9.94 -36.19
C LEU A 46 -62.92 -11.03 -35.27
N ASN A 47 -63.38 -12.28 -35.42
CA ASN A 47 -62.88 -13.41 -34.64
C ASN A 47 -61.41 -13.71 -34.98
N THR A 48 -61.03 -13.61 -36.27
CA THR A 48 -59.64 -13.76 -36.70
C THR A 48 -58.75 -12.66 -36.14
N GLN A 49 -59.24 -11.41 -36.11
CA GLN A 49 -58.51 -10.29 -35.51
C GLN A 49 -58.35 -10.45 -34.00
N LEU A 50 -59.39 -10.96 -33.31
CA LEU A 50 -59.34 -11.25 -31.88
C LEU A 50 -58.29 -12.32 -31.58
N ASP A 51 -58.28 -13.44 -32.31
CA ASP A 51 -57.31 -14.52 -32.14
C ASP A 51 -55.86 -14.01 -32.35
N ALA A 52 -55.65 -13.14 -33.34
CA ALA A 52 -54.35 -12.52 -33.59
C ALA A 52 -53.91 -11.58 -32.46
N ALA A 53 -54.85 -10.77 -31.94
CA ALA A 53 -54.59 -9.88 -30.81
C ALA A 53 -54.27 -10.66 -29.53
N GLU A 54 -54.98 -11.76 -29.26
CA GLU A 54 -54.71 -12.65 -28.12
C GLU A 54 -53.30 -13.26 -28.19
N GLN A 55 -52.87 -13.72 -29.36
CA GLN A 55 -51.51 -14.22 -29.58
C GLN A 55 -50.44 -13.14 -29.37
N GLN A 56 -50.70 -11.91 -29.82
CA GLN A 56 -49.80 -10.79 -29.60
C GLN A 56 -49.68 -10.43 -28.11
N VAL A 57 -50.80 -10.43 -27.38
CA VAL A 57 -50.81 -10.22 -25.93
C VAL A 57 -50.01 -11.30 -25.21
N ALA A 58 -50.21 -12.58 -25.55
CA ALA A 58 -49.45 -13.68 -24.96
C ALA A 58 -47.93 -13.54 -25.21
N THR A 59 -47.54 -13.11 -26.41
CA THR A 59 -46.14 -12.85 -26.77
C THR A 59 -45.55 -11.71 -25.93
N LEU A 60 -46.27 -10.58 -25.82
CA LEU A 60 -45.84 -9.43 -25.02
C LEU A 60 -45.73 -9.78 -23.53
N GLN A 61 -46.64 -10.59 -23.00
CA GLN A 61 -46.58 -11.08 -21.62
C GLN A 61 -45.30 -11.91 -21.38
N SER A 62 -44.97 -12.83 -22.30
CA SER A 62 -43.74 -13.61 -22.21
C SER A 62 -42.49 -12.73 -22.25
N GLN A 63 -42.43 -11.75 -23.17
CA GLN A 63 -41.33 -10.78 -23.24
C GLN A 63 -41.21 -9.95 -21.95
N MET A 64 -42.34 -9.52 -21.38
CA MET A 64 -42.36 -8.77 -20.13
C MET A 64 -41.81 -9.60 -18.96
N SER A 65 -42.19 -10.87 -18.84
CA SER A 65 -41.62 -11.77 -17.82
C SER A 65 -40.11 -11.98 -18.00
N GLY A 66 -39.65 -12.13 -19.24
CA GLY A 66 -38.21 -12.22 -19.55
C GLY A 66 -37.44 -10.95 -19.15
N LEU A 67 -37.98 -9.78 -19.47
CA LEU A 67 -37.40 -8.49 -19.07
C LEU A 67 -37.37 -8.33 -17.54
N GLN A 68 -38.43 -8.73 -16.83
CA GLN A 68 -38.46 -8.70 -15.36
C GLN A 68 -37.34 -9.56 -14.76
N SER A 69 -37.12 -10.76 -15.29
CA SER A 69 -36.03 -11.65 -14.83
C SER A 69 -34.65 -11.03 -15.11
N ASN A 70 -34.46 -10.42 -16.27
CA ASN A 70 -33.21 -9.72 -16.60
C ASN A 70 -32.95 -8.54 -15.65
N VAL A 71 -33.98 -7.75 -15.34
CA VAL A 71 -33.88 -6.63 -14.39
C VAL A 71 -33.47 -7.13 -13.01
N SER A 72 -34.09 -8.20 -12.50
CA SER A 72 -33.71 -8.79 -11.21
C SER A 72 -32.26 -9.30 -11.20
N SER A 73 -31.82 -9.93 -12.29
CA SER A 73 -30.42 -10.38 -12.42
C SER A 73 -29.43 -9.21 -12.39
N LEU A 74 -29.70 -8.15 -13.15
CA LEU A 74 -28.88 -6.94 -13.18
C LEU A 74 -28.84 -6.22 -11.83
N GLN A 75 -29.94 -6.19 -11.08
CA GLN A 75 -29.99 -5.63 -9.72
C GLN A 75 -29.08 -6.40 -8.76
N ASN A 76 -29.05 -7.73 -8.85
CA ASN A 76 -28.16 -8.56 -8.04
C ASN A 76 -26.69 -8.33 -8.41
N GLN A 77 -26.37 -8.25 -9.71
CA GLN A 77 -25.02 -7.94 -10.19
C GLN A 77 -24.56 -6.56 -9.73
N LEU A 78 -25.43 -5.55 -9.80
CA LEU A 78 -25.15 -4.19 -9.32
C LEU A 78 -24.84 -4.18 -7.82
N THR A 79 -25.63 -4.89 -7.02
CA THR A 79 -25.39 -5.03 -5.57
C THR A 79 -24.04 -5.70 -5.30
N GLY A 80 -23.70 -6.75 -6.04
CA GLY A 80 -22.39 -7.41 -5.95
C GLY A 80 -21.23 -6.47 -6.27
N ALA A 81 -21.36 -5.70 -7.36
CA ALA A 81 -20.35 -4.72 -7.75
C ALA A 81 -20.18 -3.60 -6.70
N GLN A 82 -21.26 -3.10 -6.11
CA GLN A 82 -21.23 -2.09 -5.05
C GLN A 82 -20.48 -2.59 -3.81
N ASN A 83 -20.72 -3.85 -3.42
CA ASN A 83 -20.00 -4.48 -2.31
C ASN A 83 -18.50 -4.59 -2.62
N GLN A 84 -18.14 -5.02 -3.83
CA GLN A 84 -16.74 -5.13 -4.25
C GLN A 84 -16.03 -3.77 -4.25
N VAL A 85 -16.68 -2.71 -4.73
CA VAL A 85 -16.15 -1.34 -4.69
C VAL A 85 -15.90 -0.91 -3.25
N THR A 86 -16.84 -1.19 -2.34
CA THR A 86 -16.70 -0.87 -0.91
C THR A 86 -15.48 -1.59 -0.29
N SER A 87 -15.32 -2.88 -0.56
CA SER A 87 -14.15 -3.64 -0.10
C SER A 87 -12.83 -3.13 -0.67
N LEU A 88 -12.79 -2.78 -1.96
CA LEU A 88 -11.60 -2.20 -2.58
C LEU A 88 -11.24 -0.84 -1.98
N GLN A 89 -12.23 0.00 -1.68
CA GLN A 89 -12.02 1.30 -1.04
C GLN A 89 -11.41 1.14 0.37
N ALA A 90 -11.86 0.15 1.14
CA ALA A 90 -11.30 -0.19 2.44
C ALA A 90 -9.83 -0.67 2.32
N ASN A 91 -9.55 -1.54 1.34
CA ASN A 91 -8.18 -2.02 1.08
C ASN A 91 -7.24 -0.87 0.70
N VAL A 92 -7.67 0.05 -0.17
CA VAL A 92 -6.88 1.23 -0.55
C VAL A 92 -6.59 2.11 0.68
N THR A 93 -7.58 2.31 1.53
CA THR A 93 -7.42 3.11 2.77
C THR A 93 -6.38 2.46 3.70
N SER A 94 -6.46 1.14 3.88
CA SER A 94 -5.51 0.36 4.69
C SER A 94 -4.09 0.44 4.11
N ALA A 95 -3.94 0.23 2.80
CA ALA A 95 -2.65 0.31 2.10
C ALA A 95 -2.02 1.70 2.23
N ASN A 96 -2.81 2.78 2.09
CA ASN A 96 -2.33 4.15 2.31
C ASN A 96 -1.84 4.37 3.75
N GLY A 97 -2.52 3.79 4.74
CA GLY A 97 -2.07 3.80 6.14
C GLY A 97 -0.72 3.10 6.32
N GLN A 98 -0.54 1.92 5.71
CA GLN A 98 0.71 1.18 5.76
C GLN A 98 1.87 1.95 5.10
N ILE A 99 1.63 2.58 3.94
CA ILE A 99 2.61 3.42 3.26
C ILE A 99 3.05 4.58 4.15
N SER A 100 2.10 5.28 4.80
CA SER A 100 2.42 6.38 5.70
C SER A 100 3.30 5.96 6.88
N THR A 101 3.04 4.79 7.47
CA THR A 101 3.88 4.21 8.53
C THR A 101 5.28 3.88 8.02
N LEU A 102 5.39 3.20 6.88
CA LEU A 102 6.68 2.84 6.29
C LEU A 102 7.53 4.06 5.94
N GLN A 103 6.91 5.16 5.48
CA GLN A 103 7.62 6.42 5.21
C GLN A 103 8.24 6.99 6.49
N LYS A 104 7.49 7.04 7.60
CA LYS A 104 8.02 7.53 8.89
C LYS A 104 9.14 6.65 9.42
N ASP A 105 9.02 5.34 9.27
CA ASP A 105 10.07 4.40 9.68
C ASP A 105 11.35 4.58 8.85
N ALA A 106 11.22 4.83 7.55
CA ALA A 106 12.36 5.12 6.68
C ALA A 106 13.06 6.43 7.06
N GLU A 107 12.31 7.49 7.33
CA GLU A 107 12.85 8.78 7.81
C GLU A 107 13.61 8.63 9.13
N SER A 108 13.03 7.89 10.09
CA SER A 108 13.65 7.59 11.38
C SER A 108 14.96 6.81 11.21
N LYS A 109 14.95 5.78 10.36
CA LYS A 109 16.16 5.00 10.03
C LYS A 109 17.22 5.86 9.36
N GLN A 110 16.85 6.76 8.45
CA GLN A 110 17.80 7.68 7.82
C GLN A 110 18.45 8.61 8.84
N SER A 111 17.66 9.20 9.74
CA SER A 111 18.20 10.03 10.83
C SER A 111 19.18 9.26 11.73
N ASN A 112 18.88 8.01 12.05
CA ASN A 112 19.79 7.15 12.82
C ASN A 112 21.09 6.85 12.07
N ILE A 113 21.02 6.58 10.77
CA ILE A 113 22.20 6.38 9.91
C ILE A 113 23.06 7.63 9.89
N ASP A 114 22.46 8.81 9.72
CA ASP A 114 23.18 10.09 9.69
C ASP A 114 23.87 10.38 11.03
N ALA A 115 23.19 10.09 12.14
CA ALA A 115 23.75 10.21 13.49
C ALA A 115 24.94 9.25 13.70
N GLN A 116 24.81 8.00 13.29
CA GLN A 116 25.89 7.01 13.36
C GLN A 116 27.07 7.40 12.46
N ALA A 117 26.81 7.86 11.24
CA ALA A 117 27.84 8.33 10.32
C ALA A 117 28.60 9.54 10.91
N ALA A 118 27.89 10.46 11.57
CA ALA A 118 28.51 11.58 12.29
C ALA A 118 29.40 11.10 13.44
N GLN A 119 28.96 10.11 14.22
CA GLN A 119 29.77 9.50 15.28
C GLN A 119 31.02 8.81 14.73
N ILE A 120 30.92 8.07 13.63
CA ILE A 120 32.08 7.41 13.02
C ILE A 120 33.12 8.45 12.55
N LYS A 121 32.69 9.59 12.00
CA LYS A 121 33.60 10.67 11.58
C LYS A 121 34.37 11.31 12.73
N THR A 122 33.86 11.25 13.96
CA THR A 122 34.54 11.83 15.14
C THR A 122 35.39 10.81 15.89
N MET A 123 35.29 9.51 15.57
CA MET A 123 36.17 8.48 16.14
C MET A 123 37.60 8.71 15.67
N LYS A 124 38.51 8.97 16.62
CA LYS A 124 39.93 9.09 16.35
C LYS A 124 40.59 7.71 16.38
N TYR A 125 41.35 7.37 15.35
CA TYR A 125 42.24 6.22 15.38
C TYR A 125 43.46 6.55 16.26
N PRO A 126 43.74 5.78 17.33
CA PRO A 126 44.91 6.02 18.17
C PRO A 126 46.20 6.02 17.34
N ARG A 127 47.03 7.03 17.53
CA ARG A 127 48.34 7.16 16.87
C ARG A 127 49.43 7.60 17.85
N PHE A 128 50.68 7.56 17.41
CA PHE A 128 51.79 8.17 18.13
C PHE A 128 51.81 9.70 17.94
N PHE A 129 52.61 10.38 18.76
CA PHE A 129 52.79 11.82 18.68
C PHE A 129 53.69 12.16 17.48
N SER A 130 53.35 13.22 16.75
CA SER A 130 54.05 13.65 15.53
C SER A 130 55.25 14.54 15.85
N SER A 131 55.30 15.14 17.04
CA SER A 131 56.42 15.96 17.50
C SER A 131 56.49 16.01 19.01
N GLN A 132 57.66 16.38 19.54
CA GLN A 132 57.82 16.59 20.98
C GLN A 132 56.94 17.75 21.47
N VAL A 133 56.76 18.78 20.65
CA VAL A 133 55.89 19.92 20.94
C VAL A 133 54.44 19.48 21.11
N GLU A 134 53.97 18.56 20.27
CA GLU A 134 52.63 17.98 20.40
C GLU A 134 52.48 17.20 21.72
N LEU A 135 53.44 16.34 22.05
CA LEU A 135 53.46 15.59 23.31
C LEU A 135 53.43 16.54 24.52
N SER A 136 54.31 17.53 24.55
CA SER A 136 54.38 18.49 25.65
C SER A 136 53.11 19.32 25.79
N ASN A 137 52.51 19.78 24.68
CA ASN A 137 51.27 20.55 24.70
C ASN A 137 50.07 19.69 25.14
N TRP A 138 50.06 18.40 24.80
CA TRP A 138 49.02 17.48 25.23
C TRP A 138 49.13 17.21 26.73
N LEU A 139 50.33 16.88 27.24
CA LEU A 139 50.57 16.65 28.66
C LEU A 139 50.21 17.87 29.51
N GLN A 140 50.53 19.10 29.09
CA GLN A 140 50.16 20.32 29.81
C GLN A 140 48.64 20.56 29.93
N LYS A 141 47.84 20.01 29.01
CA LYS A 141 46.38 20.13 29.05
C LYS A 141 45.74 19.01 29.88
N ASP A 142 46.47 17.91 30.04
CA ASP A 142 46.05 16.84 30.91
C ASP A 142 46.09 17.30 32.39
N ASN A 143 45.28 16.67 33.23
CA ASN A 143 45.24 16.96 34.67
C ASN A 143 45.38 15.69 35.52
N THR A 144 46.01 14.64 34.98
CA THR A 144 46.27 13.42 35.74
C THR A 144 47.19 13.71 36.93
N ASN A 145 48.15 14.62 36.76
CA ASN A 145 49.04 15.09 37.81
C ASN A 145 48.31 15.77 38.99
N THR A 146 47.07 16.24 38.82
CA THR A 146 46.28 16.86 39.90
C THR A 146 45.44 15.86 40.70
N LEU A 147 45.44 14.58 40.34
CA LEU A 147 44.65 13.56 41.05
C LEU A 147 45.12 13.35 42.49
N TYR A 148 46.43 13.54 42.74
CA TYR A 148 47.06 13.37 44.05
C TYR A 148 48.17 14.41 44.24
N THR A 149 48.19 15.09 45.39
CA THR A 149 49.17 16.16 45.68
C THR A 149 50.57 15.63 45.99
N SER A 150 50.68 14.39 46.49
CA SER A 150 51.96 13.73 46.79
C SER A 150 51.79 12.21 46.68
N PRO A 151 51.71 11.67 45.46
CA PRO A 151 51.31 10.28 45.26
C PRO A 151 52.35 9.30 45.78
N ASN A 152 51.89 8.30 46.53
CA ASN A 152 52.66 7.10 46.82
C ASN A 152 52.78 6.19 45.57
N ALA A 153 53.52 5.09 45.66
CA ALA A 153 53.80 4.21 44.53
C ALA A 153 52.53 3.60 43.89
N ILE A 154 51.49 3.29 44.68
CA ILE A 154 50.22 2.77 44.18
C ILE A 154 49.44 3.87 43.46
N GLU A 155 49.42 5.09 44.02
CA GLU A 155 48.74 6.24 43.43
C GLU A 155 49.40 6.66 42.11
N LYS A 156 50.74 6.63 42.02
CA LYS A 156 51.46 6.83 40.75
C LYS A 156 51.06 5.79 39.71
N ALA A 157 50.84 4.54 40.12
CA ALA A 157 50.35 3.52 39.21
C ALA A 157 48.94 3.84 38.68
N VAL A 158 48.03 4.24 39.56
CA VAL A 158 46.68 4.71 39.18
C VAL A 158 46.76 5.87 38.19
N MET A 159 47.65 6.84 38.42
CA MET A 159 47.88 7.97 37.53
C MET A 159 48.38 7.51 36.14
N ALA A 160 49.37 6.62 36.07
CA ALA A 160 49.90 6.15 34.79
C ALA A 160 48.83 5.44 33.92
N PHE A 161 48.02 4.57 34.53
CA PHE A 161 46.90 3.92 33.83
C PHE A 161 45.81 4.94 33.44
N THR A 162 45.57 5.94 34.29
CA THR A 162 44.63 7.03 33.98
C THR A 162 45.09 7.84 32.78
N LEU A 163 46.38 8.19 32.72
CA LEU A 163 46.97 8.92 31.60
C LEU A 163 46.87 8.12 30.30
N GLN A 164 47.11 6.80 30.33
CA GLN A 164 46.92 5.92 29.17
C GLN A 164 45.47 5.95 28.64
N ILE A 165 44.48 5.89 29.54
CA ILE A 165 43.05 5.93 29.17
C ILE A 165 42.70 7.26 28.52
N ARG A 166 43.21 8.37 29.08
CA ARG A 166 42.97 9.72 28.55
C ARG A 166 43.63 9.90 27.18
N ALA A 167 44.87 9.45 27.04
CA ALA A 167 45.56 9.41 25.75
C ALA A 167 44.71 8.67 24.71
N ALA A 168 44.21 7.47 25.03
CA ALA A 168 43.37 6.70 24.11
C ALA A 168 42.08 7.43 23.72
N ARG A 169 41.40 8.10 24.66
CA ARG A 169 40.22 8.93 24.39
C ARG A 169 40.52 10.11 23.47
N ASP A 170 41.71 10.67 23.59
CA ASP A 170 42.16 11.81 22.78
C ASP A 170 42.74 11.41 21.43
N GLY A 171 42.87 10.10 21.15
CA GLY A 171 43.40 9.55 19.91
C GLY A 171 44.90 9.27 19.92
N TYR A 172 45.49 9.06 21.10
CA TYR A 172 46.92 8.78 21.27
C TYR A 172 47.19 7.40 21.86
N ILE A 173 48.29 6.79 21.41
CA ILE A 173 48.85 5.57 21.99
C ILE A 173 49.89 5.99 23.03
N LEU A 174 49.63 5.64 24.29
CA LEU A 174 50.52 5.96 25.41
C LEU A 174 50.53 4.83 26.48
N PRO A 175 51.06 3.64 26.15
CA PRO A 175 51.00 2.48 27.03
C PRO A 175 51.78 2.70 28.33
N VAL A 176 51.29 2.10 29.42
CA VAL A 176 52.03 1.96 30.67
C VAL A 176 53.10 0.89 30.52
N THR A 177 54.30 1.19 31.00
CA THR A 177 55.44 0.27 31.08
C THR A 177 55.60 -0.23 32.52
N LEU A 178 55.56 -1.55 32.70
CA LEU A 178 55.82 -2.19 33.99
C LEU A 178 57.32 -2.48 34.14
N PRO A 179 57.99 -1.94 35.15
CA PRO A 179 59.40 -2.21 35.39
C PRO A 179 59.61 -3.66 35.85
N PHE A 180 60.67 -4.29 35.34
CA PHE A 180 61.10 -5.61 35.80
C PHE A 180 61.42 -5.55 37.31
N GLY A 181 60.83 -6.47 38.09
CA GLY A 181 60.98 -6.50 39.55
C GLY A 181 59.86 -5.81 40.34
N GLY A 182 58.84 -5.24 39.68
CA GLY A 182 57.59 -4.82 40.34
C GLY A 182 57.69 -3.52 41.15
N ASN A 183 58.78 -2.77 41.03
CA ASN A 183 58.93 -1.48 41.70
C ASN A 183 58.01 -0.42 41.05
N LEU A 184 56.84 -0.20 41.65
CA LEU A 184 55.82 0.72 41.13
C LEU A 184 56.28 2.19 41.09
N ASP A 185 57.32 2.58 41.81
CA ASP A 185 57.88 3.95 41.71
C ASP A 185 58.57 4.23 40.36
N LEU A 186 58.90 3.20 39.60
CA LEU A 186 59.50 3.29 38.26
C LEU A 186 58.47 3.15 37.13
N LEU A 187 57.18 3.07 37.48
CA LEU A 187 56.11 2.93 36.50
C LEU A 187 55.98 4.22 35.68
N THR A 188 56.07 4.10 34.36
CA THR A 188 56.00 5.24 33.43
C THR A 188 55.17 4.87 32.21
N ASN A 189 54.60 5.88 31.56
CA ASN A 189 53.99 5.77 30.26
C ASN A 189 55.04 5.92 29.15
N ARG A 190 54.75 5.42 27.96
CA ARG A 190 55.68 5.44 26.83
C ARG A 190 55.09 6.20 25.66
N ALA A 191 55.66 7.36 25.36
CA ALA A 191 55.34 8.11 24.14
C ALA A 191 56.37 7.80 23.05
N ILE A 192 55.92 7.75 21.80
CA ILE A 192 56.80 7.65 20.63
C ILE A 192 56.61 8.89 19.79
N VAL A 193 57.72 9.50 19.40
CA VAL A 193 57.79 10.67 18.52
C VAL A 193 58.84 10.37 17.47
N GLY A 194 58.41 10.08 16.24
CA GLY A 194 59.30 9.65 15.17
C GLY A 194 60.05 8.36 15.53
N ASP A 195 61.38 8.45 15.56
CA ASP A 195 62.31 7.38 15.94
C ASP A 195 62.75 7.45 17.40
N VAL A 196 62.07 8.23 18.25
CA VAL A 196 62.46 8.40 19.66
C VAL A 196 61.32 8.00 20.59
N MET A 197 61.68 7.26 21.62
CA MET A 197 60.82 6.87 22.71
C MET A 197 61.05 7.78 23.92
N TYR A 198 59.98 8.21 24.57
CA TYR A 198 60.00 9.03 25.77
C TYR A 198 59.31 8.29 26.92
N ASP A 199 59.96 8.31 28.08
CA ASP A 199 59.35 7.87 29.33
C ASP A 199 58.59 9.05 29.94
N VAL A 200 57.30 8.87 30.15
CA VAL A 200 56.36 9.92 30.57
C VAL A 200 55.85 9.60 31.96
N ARG A 201 56.00 10.55 32.88
CA ARG A 201 55.55 10.42 34.27
C ARG A 201 54.22 11.15 34.44
N ALA A 202 53.20 10.41 34.87
CA ALA A 202 51.85 10.93 34.96
C ALA A 202 51.61 11.89 36.14
N TRP A 203 52.54 11.96 37.11
CA TRP A 203 52.39 12.78 38.30
C TRP A 203 53.03 14.18 38.20
N ASP A 204 53.81 14.44 37.17
CA ASP A 204 54.48 15.73 36.96
C ASP A 204 54.60 16.12 35.48
N ASP A 205 53.93 15.38 34.59
CA ASP A 205 53.95 15.59 33.14
C ASP A 205 55.35 15.59 32.52
N PHE A 206 56.33 15.02 33.24
CA PHE A 206 57.70 14.99 32.79
C PHE A 206 57.88 13.92 31.72
N ALA A 207 58.33 14.34 30.53
CA ALA A 207 58.68 13.47 29.42
C ALA A 207 60.21 13.42 29.23
N GLN A 208 60.82 12.33 29.68
CA GLN A 208 62.25 12.10 29.54
C GLN A 208 62.56 11.42 28.21
N ARG A 209 63.55 11.93 27.46
CA ARG A 209 64.05 11.27 26.26
C ARG A 209 64.70 9.93 26.64
N GLY A 210 64.22 8.84 26.06
CA GLY A 210 64.75 7.50 26.23
C GLY A 210 65.50 7.00 25.00
N LEU A 211 65.09 5.82 24.54
CA LEU A 211 65.76 5.06 23.47
C LEU A 211 65.36 5.53 22.08
N ASN A 212 66.25 5.30 21.11
CA ASN A 212 65.89 5.41 19.69
C ASN A 212 65.21 4.11 19.24
N VAL A 213 64.20 4.23 18.36
CA VAL A 213 63.41 3.16 17.78
C VAL A 213 63.68 3.14 16.29
N SER A 214 64.32 2.08 15.80
CA SER A 214 64.68 1.93 14.38
C SER A 214 64.17 0.60 13.80
N PRO A 215 63.45 0.61 12.67
CA PRO A 215 62.96 1.81 11.97
C PRO A 215 61.92 2.58 12.80
N ALA A 216 61.71 3.86 12.48
CA ALA A 216 60.68 4.67 13.13
C ALA A 216 59.33 3.94 13.05
N MET A 217 58.55 4.00 14.13
CA MET A 217 57.22 3.39 14.10
C MET A 217 56.32 4.13 13.11
N PRO A 218 55.42 3.42 12.40
CA PRO A 218 54.50 4.06 11.47
C PRO A 218 53.66 5.14 12.18
N SER A 219 53.61 6.32 11.58
CA SER A 219 52.97 7.52 12.16
C SER A 219 51.47 7.63 11.87
N TYR A 220 50.90 6.70 11.10
CA TYR A 220 49.52 6.75 10.61
C TYR A 220 48.85 5.38 10.66
N PRO A 221 47.49 5.33 10.71
CA PRO A 221 46.75 4.24 11.32
C PRO A 221 47.14 2.92 10.69
N ILE A 222 47.16 1.86 11.50
CA ILE A 222 46.94 0.52 10.99
C ILE A 222 45.60 0.63 10.27
N THR A 223 45.61 0.86 8.95
CA THR A 223 44.38 0.90 8.16
C THR A 223 43.65 -0.39 8.49
N PRO A 224 42.34 -0.35 8.81
CA PRO A 224 41.54 -1.55 8.60
C PRO A 224 41.87 -1.94 7.16
N GLU A 225 42.39 -3.15 6.94
CA GLU A 225 42.65 -3.64 5.60
C GLU A 225 41.46 -3.24 4.75
N SER A 226 41.69 -2.39 3.74
CA SER A 226 40.67 -2.10 2.75
C SER A 226 40.27 -3.44 2.19
N GLY A 227 39.03 -3.86 2.46
CA GLY A 227 38.56 -5.23 2.32
C GLY A 227 39.09 -5.95 1.09
N GLN A 228 39.59 -7.16 1.33
CA GLN A 228 39.38 -8.28 0.42
C GLN A 228 38.16 -9.06 0.89
#